data_AF-A0A6L6YH57-F1
#
_entry.id   AF-A0A6L6YH57-F1
#
_cell.length_a   1.000
_cell.length_b   1.000
_cell.length_c   1.000
_cell.angle_alpha   90.00
_cell.angle_beta   90.00
_cell.angle_gamma   90.00
#
_symmetry.space_group_name_H-M   'P 1'
#
loop_
_entity.id
_entity.type
_entity.pdbx_description
1 polymer ?
#
loop_
_entity_poly.entity_id
_entity_poly.type
_entity_poly.pdbx_seq_one_letter_code
_entity_poly.pdbx_strand_id
1 'polypeptide(L)'
;MTIIKSFNQVLSEQRKDPEFEKAYKEADREYISFKNVVKARECVGLTQGEVAVLMGTTQSAVARLERNLASGILPSHNSLTRYAKALGKRVVVNFL
;
A
#
# COMPACT_ATOMS: atom_id res chain seq x y z
N MET A 1 22.44 6.34 -28.95
CA MET A 1 21.98 5.51 -27.82
C MET A 1 21.25 6.43 -26.85
N THR A 2 19.91 6.38 -26.80
CA THR A 2 19.13 7.28 -25.93
C THR A 2 19.14 6.71 -24.51
N ILE A 3 19.79 7.41 -23.59
CA ILE A 3 19.79 7.03 -22.17
C ILE A 3 18.41 7.41 -21.62
N ILE A 4 17.52 6.44 -21.50
CA ILE A 4 16.23 6.62 -20.85
C ILE A 4 16.49 6.61 -19.34
N LYS A 5 16.29 7.76 -18.68
CA LYS A 5 16.37 7.84 -17.21
C LYS A 5 15.31 6.94 -16.60
N SER A 6 15.67 6.22 -15.55
CA SER A 6 14.69 5.43 -14.80
C SER A 6 13.75 6.35 -14.00
N PHE A 7 12.56 5.87 -13.67
CA PHE A 7 11.60 6.61 -12.85
C PHE A 7 12.25 7.14 -11.56
N ASN A 8 13.06 6.31 -10.89
CA ASN A 8 13.75 6.70 -9.66
C ASN A 8 14.77 7.82 -9.87
N GLN A 9 15.47 7.84 -11.03
CA GLN A 9 16.41 8.91 -11.35
C GLN A 9 15.68 10.24 -11.57
N VAL A 10 14.62 10.24 -12.38
CA VAL A 10 13.80 11.44 -12.63
C VAL A 10 13.19 11.96 -11.33
N LEU A 11 12.65 11.07 -10.51
CA LEU A 11 12.07 11.41 -9.22
C LEU A 11 13.11 12.04 -8.28
N SER A 12 14.33 11.49 -8.21
CA SER A 12 15.38 12.02 -7.35
C SER A 12 15.84 13.43 -7.74
N GLU A 13 15.80 13.75 -9.04
CA GLU A 13 16.14 15.08 -9.55
C GLU A 13 15.05 16.10 -9.22
N GLN A 14 13.77 15.73 -9.40
CA GLN A 14 12.63 16.60 -9.09
C GLN A 14 12.52 16.90 -7.58
N ARG A 15 12.82 15.93 -6.72
CA ARG A 15 12.82 16.10 -5.25
C ARG A 15 13.88 17.08 -4.71
N LYS A 16 14.79 17.59 -5.55
CA LYS A 16 15.72 18.67 -5.16
C LYS A 16 15.04 20.04 -5.10
N ASP A 17 13.92 20.21 -5.80
CA ASP A 17 13.10 21.42 -5.72
C ASP A 17 12.31 21.41 -4.38
N PRO A 18 12.48 22.41 -3.51
CA PRO A 18 11.77 22.48 -2.23
C PRO A 18 10.25 22.53 -2.36
N GLU A 19 9.73 23.16 -3.42
CA GLU A 19 8.29 23.27 -3.65
C GLU A 19 7.72 21.92 -4.09
N PHE A 20 8.42 21.25 -5.01
CA PHE A 20 8.08 19.88 -5.41
C PHE A 20 8.18 18.91 -4.23
N GLU A 21 9.25 18.96 -3.44
CA GLU A 21 9.44 18.08 -2.28
C GLU A 21 8.34 18.29 -1.22
N LYS A 22 7.89 19.52 -1.02
CA LYS A 22 6.79 19.83 -0.10
C LYS A 22 5.47 19.22 -0.60
N ALA A 23 5.09 19.47 -1.85
CA ALA A 23 3.88 18.92 -2.45
C ALA A 23 3.93 17.38 -2.54
N TYR A 24 5.10 16.83 -2.89
CA TYR A 24 5.34 15.39 -2.93
C TYR A 24 5.18 14.77 -1.54
N LYS A 25 5.79 15.33 -0.50
CA LYS A 25 5.63 14.85 0.89
C LYS A 25 4.19 14.95 1.38
N GLU A 26 3.45 15.98 0.98
CA GLU A 26 2.05 16.16 1.37
C GLU A 26 1.16 15.08 0.74
N ALA A 27 1.33 14.83 -0.56
CA ALA A 27 0.67 13.73 -1.26
C ALA A 27 1.11 12.35 -0.73
N ASP A 28 2.41 12.18 -0.42
CA ASP A 28 2.94 10.93 0.09
C ASP A 28 2.46 10.66 1.53
N ARG A 29 2.20 11.68 2.36
CA ARG A 29 1.59 11.51 3.70
C ARG A 29 0.20 10.87 3.62
N GLU A 30 -0.62 11.27 2.66
CA GLU A 30 -1.93 10.62 2.42
C GLU A 30 -1.76 9.19 1.89
N TYR A 31 -0.71 8.94 1.11
CA TYR A 31 -0.42 7.65 0.48
C TYR A 31 0.29 6.63 1.39
N ILE A 32 1.09 7.11 2.35
CA ILE A 32 1.92 6.32 3.27
C ILE A 32 1.05 5.44 4.16
N SER A 33 -0.17 5.87 4.51
CA SER A 33 -1.07 5.09 5.38
C SER A 33 -1.39 3.71 4.79
N PHE A 34 -1.58 3.62 3.46
CA PHE A 34 -2.04 2.40 2.83
C PHE A 34 -0.97 1.54 2.17
N LYS A 35 0.15 2.13 1.72
CA LYS A 35 1.33 1.33 1.29
C LYS A 35 1.86 0.42 2.41
N ASN A 36 1.57 0.77 3.66
CA ASN A 36 1.91 -0.05 4.83
C ASN A 36 1.18 -1.41 4.85
N VAL A 37 0.07 -1.57 4.12
CA VAL A 37 -0.71 -2.82 4.11
C VAL A 37 0.08 -3.94 3.42
N VAL A 38 0.68 -3.68 2.25
CA VAL A 38 1.49 -4.67 1.53
C VAL A 38 2.74 -5.02 2.32
N LYS A 39 3.41 -4.01 2.88
CA LYS A 39 4.55 -4.21 3.77
C LYS A 39 4.18 -5.03 5.01
N ALA A 40 3.00 -4.80 5.59
CA ALA A 40 2.54 -5.57 6.75
C ALA A 40 2.38 -7.05 6.42
N ARG A 41 1.89 -7.40 5.22
CA ARG A 41 1.85 -8.79 4.74
C ARG A 41 3.26 -9.37 4.60
N GLU A 42 4.16 -8.63 3.96
CA GLU A 42 5.55 -9.07 3.74
C GLU A 42 6.29 -9.28 5.07
N CYS A 43 6.07 -8.42 6.07
CA CYS A 43 6.67 -8.55 7.40
C CYS A 43 6.23 -9.80 8.15
N VAL A 44 5.03 -10.33 7.88
CA VAL A 44 4.56 -11.59 8.46
C VAL A 44 4.88 -12.80 7.57
N GLY A 45 5.59 -12.61 6.47
CA GLY A 45 6.08 -13.68 5.60
C GLY A 45 5.02 -14.38 4.75
N LEU A 46 3.83 -13.79 4.61
CA LEU A 46 2.72 -14.42 3.88
C LEU A 46 2.70 -13.97 2.41
N THR A 47 2.43 -14.89 1.51
CA THR A 47 2.08 -14.63 0.11
C THR A 47 0.62 -14.18 -0.01
N GLN A 48 0.26 -13.56 -1.15
CA GLN A 48 -1.15 -13.23 -1.43
C GLN A 48 -2.05 -14.48 -1.45
N GLY A 49 -1.52 -15.63 -1.87
CA GLY A 49 -2.25 -16.90 -1.89
C GLY A 49 -2.55 -17.42 -0.47
N GLU A 50 -1.57 -17.37 0.43
CA GLU A 50 -1.76 -17.77 1.83
C GLU A 50 -2.75 -16.86 2.55
N VAL A 51 -2.67 -15.55 2.33
CA VAL A 51 -3.68 -14.60 2.83
C VAL A 51 -5.06 -14.92 2.27
N ALA A 52 -5.16 -15.31 1.00
CA ALA A 52 -6.44 -15.68 0.39
C ALA A 52 -7.06 -16.92 1.04
N VAL A 53 -6.24 -17.93 1.37
CA VAL A 53 -6.68 -19.12 2.12
C VAL A 53 -7.19 -18.73 3.51
N LEU A 54 -6.44 -17.92 4.26
CA LEU A 54 -6.84 -17.46 5.60
C LEU A 54 -8.11 -16.59 5.56
N MET A 55 -8.28 -15.82 4.48
CA MET A 55 -9.46 -15.01 4.26
C MET A 55 -10.63 -15.82 3.68
N GLY A 56 -10.47 -17.06 3.22
CA GLY A 56 -11.51 -17.80 2.50
C GLY A 56 -11.95 -17.09 1.20
N THR A 57 -11.00 -16.61 0.42
CA THR A 57 -11.22 -15.91 -0.86
C THR A 57 -10.17 -16.32 -1.90
N THR A 58 -10.14 -15.67 -3.07
CA THR A 58 -9.17 -15.96 -4.13
C THR A 58 -7.93 -15.06 -4.04
N GLN A 59 -6.79 -15.54 -4.54
CA GLN A 59 -5.57 -14.72 -4.65
C GLN A 59 -5.82 -13.43 -5.45
N SER A 60 -6.60 -13.49 -6.53
CA SER A 60 -6.97 -12.32 -7.34
C SER A 60 -7.79 -11.30 -6.55
N ALA A 61 -8.66 -11.75 -5.63
CA ALA A 61 -9.40 -10.86 -4.75
C ALA A 61 -8.49 -10.16 -3.74
N VAL A 62 -7.49 -10.87 -3.19
CA VAL A 62 -6.48 -10.29 -2.30
C VAL A 62 -5.60 -9.29 -3.04
N ALA A 63 -5.11 -9.64 -4.24
CA ALA A 63 -4.29 -8.73 -5.06
C ALA A 63 -5.04 -7.43 -5.40
N ARG A 64 -6.33 -7.53 -5.74
CA ARG A 64 -7.19 -6.36 -5.97
C ARG A 64 -7.38 -5.54 -4.70
N LEU A 65 -7.59 -6.19 -3.55
CA LEU A 65 -7.72 -5.51 -2.25
C LEU A 65 -6.44 -4.74 -1.91
N GLU A 66 -5.27 -5.36 -2.06
CA GLU A 66 -3.97 -4.72 -1.80
C GLU A 66 -3.72 -3.54 -2.73
N ARG A 67 -4.06 -3.68 -4.02
CA ARG A 67 -3.97 -2.59 -5.00
C ARG A 67 -4.88 -1.43 -4.64
N ASN A 68 -6.14 -1.70 -4.30
CA ASN A 68 -7.11 -0.66 -3.93
C ASN A 68 -6.65 0.09 -2.69
N LEU A 69 -6.21 -0.63 -1.66
CA LEU A 69 -5.63 -0.03 -0.46
C LEU A 69 -4.43 0.83 -0.84
N ALA A 70 -3.43 0.29 -1.55
CA ALA A 70 -2.27 1.07 -1.98
C ALA A 70 -2.63 2.34 -2.78
N SER A 71 -3.77 2.35 -3.49
CA SER A 71 -4.30 3.52 -4.22
C SER A 71 -5.19 4.45 -3.40
N GLY A 72 -5.35 4.24 -2.08
CA GLY A 72 -6.20 5.05 -1.20
C GLY A 72 -7.69 4.70 -1.23
N ILE A 73 -8.07 3.64 -1.94
CA ILE A 73 -9.47 3.19 -2.02
C ILE A 73 -9.73 2.18 -0.89
N LEU A 74 -10.57 2.59 0.06
CA LEU A 74 -10.96 1.76 1.19
C LEU A 74 -11.92 0.64 0.75
N PRO A 75 -11.63 -0.64 1.03
CA PRO A 75 -12.60 -1.71 0.92
C PRO A 75 -13.64 -1.60 2.04
N SER A 76 -14.67 -2.45 2.02
CA SER A 76 -15.61 -2.53 3.14
C SER A 76 -14.89 -2.86 4.45
N HIS A 77 -15.43 -2.37 5.57
CA HIS A 77 -14.89 -2.63 6.91
C HIS A 77 -14.70 -4.14 7.18
N ASN A 78 -15.64 -4.97 6.73
CA ASN A 78 -15.55 -6.42 6.88
C ASN A 78 -14.35 -7.01 6.13
N SER A 79 -14.14 -6.60 4.87
CA SER A 79 -13.00 -7.06 4.07
C SER A 79 -11.67 -6.60 4.68
N LEU A 80 -11.60 -5.36 5.13
CA LEU A 80 -10.40 -4.82 5.79
C LEU A 80 -10.10 -5.58 7.09
N THR A 81 -11.12 -5.88 7.88
CA THR A 81 -10.99 -6.62 9.14
C THR A 81 -10.55 -8.06 8.91
N ARG A 82 -11.11 -8.76 7.91
CA ARG A 82 -10.68 -10.12 7.55
C ARG A 82 -9.23 -10.16 7.07
N TYR A 83 -8.83 -9.20 6.25
CA TYR A 83 -7.44 -9.07 5.81
C TYR A 83 -6.50 -8.82 7.00
N ALA A 84 -6.82 -7.86 7.87
CA ALA A 84 -6.03 -7.59 9.07
C ALA A 84 -5.91 -8.84 9.96
N LYS A 85 -7.01 -9.57 10.19
CA LYS A 85 -7.03 -10.83 10.95
C LYS A 85 -6.13 -11.89 10.32
N ALA A 86 -6.15 -12.04 8.99
CA ALA A 86 -5.27 -12.97 8.28
C ALA A 86 -3.78 -12.65 8.49
N LEU A 87 -3.43 -11.38 8.72
CA LEU A 87 -2.08 -10.95 9.07
C LEU A 87 -1.78 -10.99 10.58
N GLY A 88 -2.70 -11.46 11.42
CA GLY A 88 -2.57 -11.39 12.89
C GLY A 88 -2.61 -9.95 13.43
N LYS A 89 -3.27 -9.03 12.72
CA LYS A 89 -3.41 -7.61 13.06
C LYS A 89 -4.88 -7.25 13.32
N ARG A 90 -5.11 -5.99 13.73
CA ARG A 90 -6.44 -5.39 13.90
C ARG A 90 -6.51 -4.04 13.19
N VAL A 91 -7.72 -3.67 12.77
CA VAL A 91 -8.00 -2.34 12.23
C VAL A 91 -8.20 -1.37 13.40
N VAL A 92 -7.59 -0.20 13.31
CA VAL A 92 -7.79 0.91 14.24
C VAL A 92 -8.13 2.16 13.44
N VAL A 93 -9.19 2.85 13.82
CA VAL A 93 -9.57 4.16 13.25
C VAL A 93 -9.30 5.20 14.32
N ASN A 94 -8.52 6.22 13.98
CA ASN A 94 -8.24 7.35 14.86
C ASN A 94 -8.59 8.65 14.12
N PHE A 95 -9.26 9.56 14.81
CA PHE A 95 -9.46 10.93 14.34
C PHE A 95 -8.32 11.77 14.94
N LEU A 96 -7.56 12.44 14.07
CA LEU A 96 -6.44 13.31 14.46
C LEU A 96 -6.93 14.76 14.65
#